data_AF-A0A1V3N2Z4-F1
#
_entry.id   AF-A0A1V3N2Z4-F1
#
_cell.length_a   1.000
_cell.length_b   1.000
_cell.length_c   1.000
_cell.angle_alpha   90.00
_cell.angle_beta   90.00
_cell.angle_gamma   90.00
#
_symmetry.space_group_name_H-M   'P 1'
#
loop_
_entity.id
_entity.type
_entity.pdbx_description
1 polymer ?
#
loop_
_entity_poly.entity_id
_entity_poly.type
_entity_poly.pdbx_seq_one_letter_code
_entity_poly.pdbx_strand_id
1 'polypeptide(L)'
;MRTIEQPKYLKKSIKIFRFYTIASLILILLVMLLSPLRQDYLILISAITPLSVLVPLILAPIGLYYSWKSYQAKEEPRKKRTMFLIGHLFFCTLMILLFAVIIKDIASLNW
;
A
#
# COMPACT_ATOMS: atom_id res chain seq x y z
N MET A 1 4.34 -9.76 -36.92
CA MET A 1 3.54 -10.08 -35.72
C MET A 1 4.24 -9.50 -34.50
N ARG A 2 3.62 -8.59 -33.75
CA ARG A 2 4.14 -8.21 -32.42
C ARG A 2 3.96 -9.42 -31.51
N THR A 3 5.05 -10.03 -31.08
CA THR A 3 5.05 -10.94 -29.94
C THR A 3 4.45 -10.17 -28.76
N ILE A 4 3.24 -10.56 -28.34
CA ILE A 4 2.65 -10.05 -27.11
C ILE A 4 3.51 -10.62 -25.99
N GLU A 5 4.53 -9.88 -25.58
CA GLU A 5 5.29 -10.23 -24.37
C GLU A 5 4.29 -10.38 -23.24
N GLN A 6 4.30 -11.55 -22.59
CA GLN A 6 3.40 -11.78 -21.47
C GLN A 6 3.61 -10.70 -20.41
N PRO A 7 2.55 -10.12 -19.85
CA PRO A 7 2.64 -8.94 -18.99
C PRO A 7 3.21 -9.33 -17.61
N LYS A 8 4.53 -9.45 -17.53
CA LYS A 8 5.29 -9.93 -16.38
C LYS A 8 5.28 -8.90 -15.26
N TYR A 9 5.49 -7.62 -15.58
CA TYR A 9 5.55 -6.55 -14.58
C TYR A 9 4.16 -6.18 -14.08
N LEU A 10 3.17 -6.13 -14.97
CA LEU A 10 1.77 -5.89 -14.61
C LEU A 10 1.24 -6.95 -13.66
N LYS A 11 1.46 -8.25 -13.96
CA LYS A 11 1.03 -9.34 -13.06
C LYS A 11 1.64 -9.19 -11.66
N LYS A 12 2.92 -8.83 -11.55
CA LYS A 12 3.59 -8.59 -10.27
C LYS A 12 2.99 -7.39 -9.53
N SER A 13 2.82 -6.25 -10.21
CA SER A 13 2.18 -5.07 -9.64
C SER A 13 0.78 -5.37 -9.10
N ILE A 14 -0.04 -6.10 -9.86
CA ILE A 14 -1.39 -6.50 -9.46
C ILE A 14 -1.35 -7.38 -8.22
N LYS A 15 -0.45 -8.38 -8.19
CA LYS A 15 -0.31 -9.28 -7.05
C LYS A 15 0.06 -8.51 -5.77
N ILE A 16 1.01 -7.59 -5.88
CA ILE A 16 1.43 -6.73 -4.77
C ILE A 16 0.27 -5.86 -4.30
N PHE A 17 -0.41 -5.16 -5.24
CA PHE A 17 -1.57 -4.30 -4.93
C PHE A 17 -2.64 -5.06 -4.15
N ARG A 18 -3.05 -6.23 -4.67
CA ARG A 18 -4.06 -7.06 -4.03
C ARG A 18 -3.62 -7.53 -2.65
N PHE A 19 -2.37 -8.00 -2.52
CA PHE A 19 -1.87 -8.50 -1.24
C PHE A 19 -1.90 -7.43 -0.16
N TYR A 20 -1.30 -6.25 -0.39
CA TYR A 20 -1.27 -5.23 0.65
C TYR A 20 -2.65 -4.63 0.91
N THR A 21 -3.50 -4.48 -0.12
CA THR A 21 -4.84 -3.90 0.07
C THR A 21 -5.71 -4.85 0.90
N ILE A 22 -5.72 -6.14 0.56
CA ILE A 22 -6.46 -7.16 1.33
C ILE A 22 -5.91 -7.27 2.75
N ALA A 23 -4.58 -7.33 2.91
CA ALA A 23 -3.96 -7.39 4.23
C ALA A 23 -4.32 -6.17 5.08
N SER A 24 -4.20 -4.94 4.54
CA SER A 24 -4.59 -3.72 5.25
C SER A 24 -6.07 -3.72 5.62
N LEU A 25 -6.97 -4.11 4.71
CA LEU A 25 -8.41 -4.17 5.01
C LEU A 25 -8.72 -5.17 6.12
N ILE A 26 -8.10 -6.36 6.09
CA ILE A 26 -8.26 -7.37 7.15
C ILE A 26 -7.74 -6.84 8.49
N LEU A 27 -6.57 -6.19 8.49
CA LEU A 27 -5.99 -5.62 9.72
C LEU A 27 -6.86 -4.50 10.28
N ILE A 28 -7.39 -3.61 9.43
CA ILE A 28 -8.32 -2.54 9.85
C ILE A 28 -9.60 -3.16 10.43
N LEU A 29 -10.18 -4.17 9.77
CA LEU A 29 -11.37 -4.85 10.26
C LEU A 29 -11.13 -5.52 11.62
N LEU A 30 -9.97 -6.17 11.80
CA LEU A 30 -9.56 -6.77 13.07
C LEU A 30 -9.43 -5.73 14.17
N VAL A 31 -8.82 -4.57 13.89
CA VAL A 31 -8.72 -3.48 14.86
C VAL A 31 -10.11 -2.99 15.26
N MET A 32 -11.02 -2.80 14.31
CA MET A 32 -12.40 -2.38 14.59
C MET A 32 -13.15 -3.41 15.43
N LEU A 33 -13.01 -4.70 15.13
CA LEU A 33 -13.71 -5.78 15.84
C LEU A 33 -13.17 -5.98 17.26
N LEU A 34 -11.85 -5.84 17.45
CA LEU A 34 -11.19 -6.06 18.74
C LEU A 34 -11.15 -4.80 19.61
N SER A 35 -11.41 -3.61 19.06
CA SER A 35 -11.40 -2.34 19.81
C SER A 35 -12.24 -2.36 21.09
N PRO A 36 -13.43 -3.00 21.15
CA PRO A 36 -14.19 -3.11 22.39
C PRO A 36 -13.49 -3.94 23.48
N LEU A 37 -12.61 -4.87 23.09
CA LEU A 37 -11.86 -5.76 23.98
C LEU A 37 -10.46 -5.21 24.31
N ARG A 38 -10.24 -3.91 24.13
CA ARG A 38 -8.90 -3.29 24.20
C ARG A 38 -8.22 -3.44 25.55
N GLN A 39 -8.98 -3.48 26.64
CA GLN A 39 -8.39 -3.66 27.98
C GLN A 39 -7.77 -5.04 28.14
N ASP A 40 -8.40 -6.08 27.59
CA ASP A 40 -7.94 -7.46 27.71
C ASP A 40 -6.84 -7.82 26.69
N TYR A 41 -6.80 -7.12 25.55
CA TYR A 41 -5.90 -7.42 24.43
C TYR A 41 -5.04 -6.23 23.99
N LEU A 42 -4.64 -5.37 24.93
CA LEU A 42 -3.94 -4.12 24.64
C LEU A 42 -2.68 -4.33 23.78
N ILE A 43 -1.89 -5.37 24.06
CA ILE A 43 -0.67 -5.70 23.31
C ILE A 43 -1.01 -6.08 21.85
N LEU A 44 -2.02 -6.92 21.67
CA LEU A 44 -2.42 -7.41 20.34
C LEU A 44 -2.92 -6.25 19.46
N ILE A 45 -3.80 -5.40 19.99
CA ILE A 45 -4.34 -4.25 19.25
C ILE A 45 -3.22 -3.24 18.93
N SER A 46 -2.32 -3.01 19.89
CA SER A 46 -1.17 -2.11 19.70
C SER A 46 -0.17 -2.62 18.66
N ALA A 47 -0.09 -3.95 18.45
CA ALA A 47 0.75 -4.54 17.41
C ALA A 47 0.07 -4.53 16.01
N ILE A 48 -1.24 -4.81 15.93
CA ILE A 48 -1.98 -4.88 14.67
C ILE A 48 -2.13 -3.48 14.03
N THR A 49 -2.39 -2.46 14.85
CA THR A 49 -2.63 -1.09 14.39
C THR A 49 -1.49 -0.54 13.51
N PRO A 50 -0.22 -0.50 13.96
CA PRO A 50 0.88 -0.03 13.11
C PRO A 50 1.14 -0.95 11.92
N LEU A 51 0.90 -2.26 12.05
CA LEU A 51 1.08 -3.21 10.96
C LEU A 51 0.18 -2.88 9.76
N SER A 52 -1.05 -2.40 10.00
CA SER A 52 -1.99 -1.99 8.95
C SER A 52 -1.44 -0.88 8.03
N VAL A 53 -0.53 -0.04 8.56
CA VAL A 53 0.13 1.06 7.87
C VAL A 53 1.50 0.64 7.32
N LEU A 54 2.26 -0.18 8.04
CA LEU A 54 3.58 -0.64 7.59
C LEU A 54 3.52 -1.50 6.33
N VAL A 55 2.47 -2.32 6.17
CA VAL A 55 2.28 -3.17 5.00
C VAL A 55 2.21 -2.34 3.69
N PRO A 56 1.32 -1.34 3.56
CA PRO A 56 1.27 -0.49 2.36
C PRO A 56 2.48 0.43 2.25
N LEU A 57 3.08 0.86 3.37
CA LEU A 57 4.28 1.70 3.37
C LEU A 57 5.44 1.06 2.59
N ILE A 58 5.66 -0.24 2.78
CA ILE A 58 6.74 -0.96 2.10
C ILE A 58 6.30 -1.44 0.72
N LEU A 59 5.08 -1.98 0.59
CA LEU A 59 4.67 -2.66 -0.63
C LEU A 59 4.14 -1.73 -1.72
N ALA A 60 3.58 -0.56 -1.39
CA ALA A 60 3.11 0.37 -2.41
C ALA A 60 4.25 0.93 -3.28
N PRO A 61 5.41 1.37 -2.75
CA PRO A 61 6.56 1.78 -3.56
C PRO A 61 7.09 0.65 -4.47
N ILE A 62 7.15 -0.59 -3.96
CA ILE A 62 7.58 -1.75 -4.74
C ILE A 62 6.58 -2.04 -5.87
N GLY A 63 5.28 -1.96 -5.57
CA GLY A 63 4.21 -2.09 -6.56
C GLY A 63 4.22 -0.97 -7.61
N LEU A 64 4.53 0.25 -7.20
CA LEU A 64 4.72 1.40 -8.08
C LEU A 64 5.89 1.18 -9.03
N TYR A 65 7.02 0.69 -8.54
CA TYR A 65 8.18 0.33 -9.36
C TYR A 65 7.81 -0.67 -10.48
N TYR A 66 7.09 -1.75 -10.14
CA TYR A 66 6.63 -2.71 -11.14
C TYR A 66 5.59 -2.13 -12.10
N SER A 67 4.72 -1.23 -11.64
CA SER A 67 3.75 -0.53 -12.50
C SER A 67 4.44 0.40 -13.48
N TRP A 68 5.48 1.10 -13.04
CA TRP A 68 6.31 1.95 -13.87
C TRP A 68 7.04 1.14 -14.95
N LYS A 69 7.65 0.00 -14.59
CA LYS A 69 8.26 -0.93 -15.55
C LYS A 69 7.25 -1.45 -16.57
N SER A 70 6.05 -1.80 -16.13
CA SER A 70 4.94 -2.20 -17.02
C SER A 70 4.56 -1.07 -17.99
N TYR A 71 4.55 0.18 -17.53
CA TYR A 71 4.26 1.36 -18.36
C TYR A 71 5.33 1.59 -19.43
N GLN A 72 6.61 1.50 -19.06
CA GLN A 72 7.74 1.61 -20.00
C GLN A 72 7.70 0.50 -21.06
N ALA A 73 7.39 -0.74 -20.65
CA ALA A 73 7.27 -1.89 -21.55
C ALA A 73 5.96 -1.89 -22.38
N LYS A 74 5.06 -0.94 -22.14
CA LYS A 74 3.75 -0.83 -22.82
C LYS A 74 2.93 -2.13 -22.76
N GLU A 75 3.01 -2.88 -21.65
CA GLU A 75 2.33 -4.17 -21.48
C GLU A 75 0.80 -4.02 -21.52
N GLU A 76 0.11 -4.92 -22.24
CA GLU A 76 -1.35 -4.97 -22.29
C GLU A 76 -1.95 -5.78 -21.12
N PRO A 77 -3.17 -5.47 -20.63
CA PRO A 77 -4.07 -4.43 -21.13
C PRO A 77 -3.81 -3.04 -20.53
N ARG A 78 -3.78 -2.00 -21.38
CA ARG A 78 -3.56 -0.59 -21.01
C ARG A 78 -4.44 -0.12 -19.85
N LYS A 79 -5.73 -0.47 -19.85
CA LYS A 79 -6.68 -0.05 -18.80
C LYS A 79 -6.27 -0.54 -17.41
N LYS A 80 -5.88 -1.82 -17.29
CA LYS A 80 -5.41 -2.38 -16.00
C LYS A 80 -4.11 -1.69 -15.58
N ARG A 81 -3.16 -1.54 -16.50
CA ARG A 81 -1.88 -0.87 -16.24
C ARG A 81 -2.06 0.51 -15.62
N THR A 82 -2.92 1.36 -16.19
CA THR A 82 -3.21 2.69 -15.64
C THR A 82 -3.91 2.61 -14.28
N MET A 83 -4.90 1.72 -14.13
CA MET A 83 -5.63 1.57 -12.86
C MET A 83 -4.70 1.21 -11.69
N PHE A 84 -3.82 0.22 -11.86
CA PHE A 84 -2.91 -0.19 -10.80
C PHE A 84 -1.79 0.83 -10.55
N LEU A 85 -1.31 1.51 -11.60
CA LEU A 85 -0.36 2.61 -11.43
C LEU A 85 -0.95 3.72 -10.53
N ILE A 86 -2.17 4.18 -10.83
CA ILE A 86 -2.86 5.20 -10.03
C ILE A 86 -3.09 4.69 -8.60
N GLY A 87 -3.48 3.43 -8.44
CA GLY A 87 -3.66 2.82 -7.13
C GLY A 87 -2.41 2.89 -6.25
N HIS A 88 -1.24 2.49 -6.78
CA HIS A 88 0.01 2.60 -6.01
C HIS A 88 0.41 4.04 -5.75
N LEU A 89 0.24 4.94 -6.71
CA LEU A 89 0.50 6.38 -6.53
C LEU A 89 -0.35 6.99 -5.41
N PHE A 90 -1.62 6.59 -5.32
CA PHE A 90 -2.51 7.03 -4.25
C PHE A 90 -1.96 6.62 -2.88
N PHE A 91 -1.62 5.35 -2.69
CA PHE A 91 -1.03 4.89 -1.41
C PHE A 91 0.31 5.54 -1.12
N CYS A 92 1.20 5.71 -2.11
CA CYS A 92 2.45 6.43 -1.92
C CYS A 92 2.22 7.89 -1.50
N THR A 93 1.24 8.57 -2.09
CA THR A 93 0.86 9.94 -1.70
C THR A 93 0.36 9.98 -0.26
N LEU A 94 -0.48 9.04 0.16
CA LEU A 94 -0.92 8.92 1.55
C LEU A 94 0.25 8.75 2.51
N MET A 95 1.27 7.95 2.15
CA MET A 95 2.46 7.78 2.99
C MET A 95 3.27 9.07 3.10
N ILE A 96 3.44 9.81 2.01
CA ILE A 96 4.12 11.12 2.03
C ILE A 96 3.37 12.10 2.95
N LEU A 97 2.04 12.15 2.85
CA LEU A 97 1.20 12.98 3.72
C LEU A 97 1.33 12.57 5.19
N LEU A 98 1.34 11.27 5.48
CA LEU A 98 1.57 10.75 6.83
C LEU A 98 2.92 11.22 7.39
N PHE A 99 4.00 11.08 6.62
CA PHE A 99 5.32 11.56 7.05
C PHE A 99 5.35 13.07 7.22
N ALA A 100 4.70 13.85 6.34
CA ALA A 100 4.61 15.29 6.47
C ALA A 100 3.93 15.71 7.78
N VAL A 101 2.87 15.00 8.20
CA VAL A 101 2.20 15.22 9.49
C VAL A 101 3.13 14.86 10.65
N ILE A 102 3.76 13.68 10.63
CA ILE A 102 4.69 13.25 11.69
C ILE A 102 5.85 14.25 11.84
N ILE A 103 6.45 14.69 10.73
CA ILE A 103 7.55 15.67 10.74
C ILE A 103 7.06 17.01 11.31
N LYS A 104 5.88 17.48 10.91
CA LYS A 104 5.29 18.71 11.43
C LYS A 104 5.05 18.63 12.94
N ASP A 105 4.50 17.52 13.41
CA ASP A 105 4.22 17.31 14.84
C ASP A 105 5.54 17.28 15.64
N ILE A 106 6.56 16.56 15.16
CA ILE A 106 7.90 16.54 15.78
C ILE A 106 8.53 17.94 15.78
N ALA A 107 8.43 18.69 14.68
CA ALA A 107 8.97 20.04 14.60
C ALA A 107 8.27 21.01 15.56
N SER A 108 6.98 20.80 15.84
CA SER A 108 6.21 21.57 16.83
C SER A 108 6.48 21.18 18.28
N LEU A 109 7.08 20.01 18.51
CA LEU A 109 7.52 19.55 19.84
C LEU A 109 8.88 20.14 20.23
N ASN A 110 9.50 20.94 19.38
CA ASN A 110 10.67 21.73 19.76
C ASN A 110 10.24 22.75 20.84
N TRP A 111 10.75 22.52 22.06
CA TRP A 111 10.86 23.52 23.13
C TRP A 111 11.44 24.83 22.62
#